data_AF-A0A957M7C3-F1
#
_entry.id   AF-A0A957M7C3-F1
#
_cell.length_a   1.000
_cell.length_b   1.000
_cell.length_c   1.000
_cell.angle_alpha   90.00
_cell.angle_beta   90.00
_cell.angle_gamma   90.00
#
_symmetry.space_group_name_H-M   'P 1'
#
loop_
_entity.id
_entity.type
_entity.pdbx_description
1 polymer ?
#
loop_
_entity_poly.entity_id
_entity_poly.type
_entity_poly.pdbx_seq_one_letter_code
_entity_poly.pdbx_strand_id
1 'polypeptide(L)'
;FGAGMTGGQGFVYDVNETFERRYNKELIAISRLVGDAYEQYLKALVVEHLEKTGSPLARMLLDNWETQRQFFWHVMPKANVVQIESATEGSAESEEDEEAVKA
;
A
#
# COMPACT_ATOMS: atom_id res chain seq x y z
N PHE A 1 -5.73 -3.83 -2.14
CA PHE A 1 -4.32 -3.42 -1.89
C PHE A 1 -4.10 -3.23 -0.39
N GLY A 2 -2.93 -3.59 0.14
CA GLY A 2 -2.55 -3.35 1.54
C GLY A 2 -2.94 -4.42 2.56
N ALA A 3 -3.26 -5.64 2.14
CA ALA A 3 -3.36 -6.79 3.06
C ALA A 3 -1.95 -7.23 3.47
N GLY A 4 -1.68 -7.43 4.76
CA GLY A 4 -0.33 -7.76 5.26
C GLY A 4 0.65 -6.59 5.29
N MET A 5 0.20 -5.36 5.05
CA MET A 5 1.06 -4.17 5.13
C MET A 5 1.19 -3.77 6.61
N THR A 6 2.13 -4.39 7.32
CA THR A 6 2.41 -4.12 8.75
C THR A 6 3.44 -3.02 8.99
N GLY A 7 4.20 -2.64 7.95
CA GLY A 7 5.28 -1.67 8.05
C GLY A 7 5.66 -1.05 6.70
N GLY A 8 6.39 0.08 6.76
CA GLY A 8 6.87 0.81 5.60
C GLY A 8 5.86 1.81 5.03
N GLN A 9 6.12 2.25 3.80
CA GLN A 9 5.29 3.20 3.06
C GLN A 9 5.19 2.77 1.59
N GLY A 10 4.10 3.15 0.93
CA GLY A 10 3.85 2.83 -0.47
C GLY A 10 3.33 4.04 -1.24
N PHE A 11 3.55 4.03 -2.55
CA PHE A 11 3.00 5.03 -3.45
C PHE A 11 2.24 4.34 -4.58
N VAL A 12 1.02 4.79 -4.85
CA VAL A 12 0.16 4.21 -5.90
C VAL A 12 -0.23 5.29 -6.89
N TYR A 13 0.11 5.09 -8.16
CA TYR A 13 -0.31 5.95 -9.25
C TYR A 13 -1.69 5.52 -9.77
N ASP A 14 -2.70 6.37 -9.60
CA ASP A 14 -4.11 6.07 -9.89
C ASP A 14 -4.76 7.19 -10.71
N VAL A 15 -4.54 7.15 -12.03
CA VAL A 15 -5.09 8.11 -12.99
C VAL A 15 -6.61 8.00 -13.13
N ASN A 16 -7.16 6.82 -12.85
CA ASN A 16 -8.60 6.54 -13.01
C ASN A 16 -9.40 6.82 -11.72
N GLU A 17 -8.75 7.28 -10.65
CA GLU A 17 -9.37 7.59 -9.36
C GLU A 17 -10.20 6.42 -8.77
N THR A 18 -9.73 5.19 -8.97
CA THR A 18 -10.43 3.99 -8.51
C THR A 18 -9.88 3.42 -7.21
N PHE A 19 -8.70 3.86 -6.78
CA PHE A 19 -7.95 3.25 -5.69
C PHE A 19 -8.64 3.42 -4.34
N GLU A 20 -9.31 4.55 -4.10
CA GLU A 20 -10.05 4.82 -2.86
C GLU A 20 -11.12 3.75 -2.54
N ARG A 21 -11.62 3.05 -3.56
CA ARG A 21 -12.59 1.96 -3.43
C ARG A 21 -11.96 0.57 -3.34
N ARG A 22 -10.64 0.45 -3.54
CA ARG A 22 -9.92 -0.82 -3.77
C ARG A 22 -8.79 -1.12 -2.76
N TYR A 23 -8.69 -0.31 -1.70
CA TYR A 23 -7.72 -0.50 -0.64
C TYR A 23 -8.36 -1.08 0.64
N ASN A 24 -7.58 -1.78 1.45
CA ASN A 24 -8.04 -2.28 2.74
C ASN A 24 -8.12 -1.11 3.74
N LYS A 25 -9.33 -0.55 3.91
CA LYS A 25 -9.56 0.59 4.82
C LYS A 25 -9.34 0.28 6.28
N GLU A 26 -9.27 -0.99 6.68
CA GLU A 26 -9.03 -1.39 8.06
C GLU A 26 -7.54 -1.29 8.39
N LEU A 27 -6.68 -1.75 7.49
CA LEU A 27 -5.24 -1.91 7.74
C LEU A 27 -4.38 -0.71 7.32
N ILE A 28 -4.76 0.00 6.26
CA ILE A 28 -3.94 1.09 5.72
C ILE A 28 -4.70 2.42 5.66
N ALA A 29 -3.96 3.51 5.78
CA ALA A 29 -4.41 4.87 5.54
C ALA A 29 -3.83 5.36 4.20
N ILE A 30 -4.60 6.19 3.50
CA ILE A 30 -4.16 6.81 2.25
C ILE A 30 -4.25 8.33 2.37
N SER A 31 -3.31 9.03 1.73
CA SER A 31 -3.27 10.49 1.68
C SER A 31 -2.75 10.97 0.33
N ARG A 32 -3.07 12.20 -0.06
CA ARG A 32 -2.48 12.83 -1.25
C ARG A 32 -1.09 13.36 -0.92
N LEU A 33 -0.23 13.44 -1.93
CA LEU A 33 1.09 14.09 -1.82
C LEU A 33 0.91 15.61 -1.85
N VAL A 34 1.22 16.28 -0.75
CA VAL A 34 1.05 17.74 -0.64
C VAL A 34 2.40 18.38 -0.31
N GLY A 35 3.31 18.42 -1.28
CA GLY A 35 4.54 19.21 -1.22
C GLY A 35 5.46 18.87 -0.04
N ASP A 36 5.32 17.67 0.52
CA ASP A 36 6.02 17.21 1.71
C ASP A 36 7.31 16.43 1.35
N ALA A 37 8.02 15.98 2.38
CA ALA A 37 9.22 15.15 2.20
C ALA A 37 8.93 13.84 1.43
N TYR A 38 7.71 13.34 1.48
CA TYR A 38 7.31 12.12 0.78
C TYR A 38 7.17 12.35 -0.73
N GLU A 39 6.69 13.52 -1.14
CA GLU A 39 6.67 13.89 -2.56
C GLU A 39 8.08 13.93 -3.15
N GLN A 40 9.03 14.56 -2.45
CA GLN A 40 10.42 14.62 -2.88
C GLN A 40 11.05 13.22 -2.93
N TYR A 41 10.77 12.39 -1.93
CA TYR A 41 11.24 11.02 -1.87
C TYR A 41 10.69 10.18 -3.04
N LEU A 42 9.38 10.26 -3.33
CA LEU A 42 8.79 9.57 -4.46
C LEU A 42 9.40 10.05 -5.78
N LYS A 43 9.58 11.35 -5.96
CA LYS A 43 10.19 11.89 -7.20
C LYS A 43 11.58 11.32 -7.42
N ALA A 44 12.40 11.23 -6.36
CA ALA A 44 13.72 10.61 -6.43
C ALA A 44 13.66 9.13 -6.85
N LEU A 45 12.71 8.35 -6.29
CA LEU A 45 12.49 6.96 -6.70
C LEU A 45 12.09 6.83 -8.18
N VAL A 46 11.26 7.74 -8.68
CA VAL A 46 10.84 7.73 -10.10
C VAL A 46 12.01 8.08 -11.02
N VAL A 47 12.88 9.01 -10.62
CA VAL A 47 14.13 9.34 -11.34
C VAL A 47 15.04 8.11 -11.40
N GLU A 48 15.31 7.49 -10.24
CA GLU A 48 16.14 6.29 -10.18
C GLU A 48 15.57 5.15 -11.04
N HIS A 49 14.24 4.97 -11.02
CA HIS A 49 13.58 3.99 -11.86
C HIS A 49 13.74 4.30 -13.36
N LEU A 50 13.61 5.58 -13.78
CA LEU A 50 13.85 5.98 -15.17
C LEU A 50 15.29 5.68 -15.58
N GLU A 51 16.27 6.03 -14.75
CA GLU A 51 17.70 5.80 -15.04
C GLU A 51 18.01 4.32 -15.20
N LYS A 52 17.45 3.47 -14.34
CA LYS A 52 17.71 2.02 -14.36
C LYS A 52 16.96 1.27 -15.45
N THR A 53 15.77 1.74 -15.86
CA THR A 53 14.88 0.96 -16.73
C THR A 53 14.61 1.61 -18.08
N GLY A 54 14.88 2.90 -18.23
CA GLY A 54 14.48 3.67 -19.42
C GLY A 54 12.95 3.80 -19.58
N SER A 55 12.17 3.56 -18.53
CA SER A 55 10.71 3.52 -18.57
C SER A 55 10.09 4.79 -19.21
N PRO A 56 9.36 4.66 -20.34
CA PRO A 56 8.68 5.79 -20.96
C PRO A 56 7.62 6.41 -20.06
N LEU A 57 6.97 5.60 -19.22
CA LEU A 57 6.01 6.08 -18.24
C LEU A 57 6.70 6.95 -17.18
N ALA A 58 7.84 6.51 -16.65
CA ALA A 58 8.60 7.30 -15.67
C ALA A 58 9.07 8.64 -16.25
N ARG A 59 9.48 8.66 -17.52
CA ARG A 59 9.80 9.91 -18.22
C ARG A 59 8.59 10.83 -18.30
N MET A 60 7.45 10.34 -18.76
CA MET A 60 6.21 11.12 -18.85
C MET A 60 5.79 11.70 -17.49
N LEU A 61 5.90 10.89 -16.43
CA LEU A 61 5.62 11.32 -15.06
C LEU A 61 6.52 12.47 -14.63
N LEU A 62 7.82 12.40 -14.91
CA LEU A 62 8.79 13.43 -14.54
C LEU A 62 8.64 14.70 -15.38
N ASP A 63 8.38 14.57 -16.67
CA ASP A 63 8.18 15.69 -17.59
C ASP A 63 6.97 16.56 -17.20
N ASN A 64 5.94 15.96 -16.59
CA ASN A 64 4.70 16.63 -16.19
C ASN A 64 4.43 16.52 -14.68
N TRP A 65 5.48 16.50 -13.86
CA TRP A 65 5.42 16.13 -12.44
C TRP A 65 4.32 16.84 -11.65
N GLU A 66 4.18 18.16 -11.79
CA GLU A 66 3.20 18.96 -11.03
C GLU A 66 1.75 18.56 -11.27
N THR A 67 1.44 18.07 -12.47
CA THR A 67 0.13 17.53 -12.80
C THR A 67 0.03 16.07 -12.35
N GLN A 68 1.05 15.27 -12.68
CA GLN A 68 0.98 13.82 -12.46
C GLN A 68 1.03 13.42 -10.99
N ARG A 69 1.71 14.21 -10.13
CA ARG A 69 1.78 13.97 -8.68
C ARG A 69 0.42 13.92 -8.00
N GLN A 70 -0.59 14.60 -8.57
CA GLN A 70 -1.95 14.65 -8.03
C GLN A 70 -2.66 13.29 -8.11
N PHE A 71 -2.25 12.42 -9.04
CA PHE A 71 -2.79 11.07 -9.20
C PHE A 71 -2.10 10.04 -8.29
N PHE A 72 -1.11 10.44 -7.49
CA PHE A 72 -0.50 9.54 -6.53
C PHE A 72 -1.24 9.53 -5.19
N TRP A 73 -1.31 8.33 -4.62
CA TRP A 73 -1.67 8.09 -3.24
C TRP A 73 -0.43 7.69 -2.45
N HIS A 74 -0.20 8.34 -1.33
CA HIS A 74 0.71 7.88 -0.29
C HIS A 74 -0.04 6.92 0.63
N VAL A 75 0.50 5.72 0.80
CA VAL A 75 -0.10 4.62 1.55
C VAL A 75 0.78 4.29 2.75
N MET A 76 0.17 4.28 3.92
CA MET A 76 0.83 3.96 5.19
C MET A 76 0.00 2.94 5.96
N PRO A 77 0.63 1.99 6.67
CA PRO A 77 -0.09 1.15 7.62
C PRO A 77 -0.67 2.01 8.74
N LYS A 78 -1.82 1.62 9.27
CA LYS A 78 -2.34 2.25 10.48
C LYS A 78 -1.51 1.84 11.69
N ALA A 79 -1.45 2.73 12.68
CA ALA A 79 -0.65 2.51 13.90
C ALA A 79 -1.03 1.23 14.66
N ASN A 80 -2.27 0.77 14.53
CA ASN A 80 -2.79 -0.42 15.18
C ASN A 80 -2.86 -1.66 14.26
N VAL A 81 -2.23 -1.63 13.08
CA VAL A 81 -2.36 -2.71 12.08
C VAL A 81 -1.96 -4.08 12.65
N VAL A 82 -0.90 -4.13 13.46
CA VAL A 82 -0.41 -5.36 14.10
C VAL A 82 -1.47 -5.94 15.05
N GLN A 83 -2.15 -5.08 15.82
CA GLN A 83 -3.22 -5.50 16.70
C GLN A 83 -4.43 -6.02 15.91
N ILE A 84 -4.78 -5.35 14.79
CA ILE A 84 -5.90 -5.77 13.93
C ILE A 84 -5.63 -7.16 13.33
N GLU A 85 -4.42 -7.39 12.81
CA GLU A 85 -4.07 -8.69 12.21
C GLU A 85 -4.03 -9.79 13.28
N SER A 86 -3.41 -9.55 14.44
CA SER A 86 -3.35 -10.53 15.53
C SER A 86 -4.74 -10.93 16.06
N ALA A 87 -5.72 -10.02 16.02
CA ALA A 87 -7.10 -10.30 16.43
C ALA A 87 -7.87 -11.11 15.37
N THR A 88 -7.41 -11.10 14.13
CA THR A 88 -8.06 -11.77 12.99
C THR A 88 -7.44 -13.14 12.70
N GLU A 89 -6.15 -13.32 12.99
CA GLU A 89 -5.40 -14.58 12.81
C GLU A 89 -5.87 -15.72 13.73
N GLY A 90 -6.67 -15.45 14.76
CA GLY A 90 -7.23 -16.48 15.67
C GLY A 90 -8.53 -17.14 15.20
N SER A 91 -9.00 -16.91 13.97
CA SER A 91 -10.29 -17.45 13.48
C SER A 91 -10.15 -18.62 12.47
N ALA A 92 -8.93 -19.12 12.24
CA ALA A 92 -8.70 -20.26 11.37
C ALA A 92 -7.73 -21.24 12.04
N GLU A 93 -8.31 -22.13 12.86
CA GLU A 93 -7.93 -23.55 13.09
C GLU A 93 -8.18 -23.97 14.54
N SER A 94 -9.28 -24.70 14.77
CA SER A 94 -9.30 -25.88 15.64
C SER A 94 -10.56 -26.71 15.40
N GLU A 95 -10.56 -27.53 14.36
CA GLU A 95 -11.23 -28.84 14.38
C GLU A 95 -10.33 -29.82 13.63
N GLU A 96 -9.23 -30.25 14.27
CA GLU A 96 -8.62 -31.54 13.98
C GLU A 96 -8.91 -32.48 15.15
N ASP A 97 -9.71 -33.49 14.81
CA ASP A 97 -9.78 -34.87 15.28
C ASP A 97 -9.30 -35.27 16.69
N GLU A 98 -10.18 -36.05 17.35
CA GLU A 98 -9.91 -37.29 18.08
C GLU A 98 -10.49 -37.32 19.52
N GLU A 99 -11.69 -37.89 19.66
CA GLU A 99 -12.00 -38.70 20.85
C GLU A 99 -12.56 -40.06 20.41
N ALA A 100 -11.63 -41.00 20.19
CA ALA A 100 -11.92 -42.41 20.33
C ALA A 100 -12.00 -42.77 21.82
N VAL A 101 -12.91 -43.71 22.13
CA VAL A 101 -12.94 -44.58 23.33
C VAL A 101 -13.75 -44.09 24.55
N LYS A 102 -15.07 -44.35 24.54
CA LYS A 102 -15.80 -45.22 25.52
C LYS A 102 -17.32 -45.12 25.40
N ALA A 103 -17.95 -46.20 24.90
CA ALA A 103 -19.06 -46.94 25.54
C ALA A 103 -19.66 -47.95 24.55
#